data_AF-A0A5K7ZMN1-F1
#
_entry.id   AF-A0A5K7ZMN1-F1
#
_cell.length_a   1.000
_cell.length_b   1.000
_cell.length_c   1.000
_cell.angle_alpha   90.00
_cell.angle_beta   90.00
_cell.angle_gamma   90.00
#
_symmetry.space_group_name_H-M   'P 1'
#
loop_
_entity.id
_entity.type
_entity.pdbx_description
1 polymer ?
#
loop_
_entity_poly.entity_id
_entity_poly.type
_entity_poly.pdbx_seq_one_letter_code
_entity_poly.pdbx_strand_id
1 'polypeptide(L)'
;MQDAIRKMLKERNAVMLAHNYQPPEIQDLADMCGDSLELSIRAADTDAEVIVFCGVHFMAESASILSPDKTVLLPRSEAGCPMADMITAEALQARKRELPDMPVVTYVNSPATVKALSTICCTSANALEVVESLDADELLMTPDRNLARNTAKRTDKKIHLWDGCCPIHDRLTAADVEAVRKAHPDAVFMAHPECRPEVIEMADAALSTSGMIRFAGESDATEFIVGTEVGLIYPLAQKYPGKTFYPASDKMICPDMKVITPKDILTCLQEMSGQVKVPEEIRVPALAAVERMIALSR
;
A
#
# COMPACT_ATOMS: atom_id res chain seq x y z
N MET A 1 17.34 -16.34 16.58
CA MET A 1 16.71 -15.03 16.29
C MET A 1 15.20 -15.16 16.18
N GLN A 2 14.69 -15.99 15.27
CA GLN A 2 13.24 -16.20 15.08
C GLN A 2 12.52 -16.64 16.36
N ASP A 3 13.03 -17.64 17.09
CA ASP A 3 12.44 -18.08 18.37
C ASP A 3 12.39 -16.97 19.43
N ALA A 4 13.40 -16.09 19.44
CA ALA A 4 13.44 -14.96 20.37
C ALA A 4 12.36 -13.94 20.01
N ILE A 5 12.17 -13.63 18.73
CA ILE A 5 11.10 -12.76 18.24
C ILE A 5 9.72 -13.36 18.58
N ARG A 6 9.49 -14.64 18.26
CA ARG A 6 8.22 -15.33 18.57
C ARG A 6 7.93 -15.36 20.07
N LYS A 7 8.95 -15.59 20.91
CA LYS A 7 8.83 -15.50 22.37
C LYS A 7 8.43 -14.09 22.81
N MET A 8 9.09 -13.05 22.31
CA MET A 8 8.79 -11.66 22.64
C MET A 8 7.39 -11.24 22.18
N LEU A 9 6.95 -11.65 20.98
CA LEU A 9 5.60 -11.38 20.50
C LEU A 9 4.55 -11.92 21.48
N LYS A 10 4.74 -13.16 21.95
CA LYS A 10 3.86 -13.77 22.96
C LYS A 10 3.90 -13.04 24.31
N GLU A 11 5.08 -12.69 24.80
CA GLU A 11 5.25 -11.98 26.08
C GLU A 11 4.63 -10.58 26.08
N ARG A 12 4.54 -9.93 24.91
CA ARG A 12 3.96 -8.60 24.73
C ARG A 12 2.51 -8.61 24.28
N ASN A 13 1.88 -9.78 24.16
CA ASN A 13 0.58 -9.95 23.51
C ASN A 13 0.52 -9.16 22.18
N ALA A 14 1.55 -9.34 21.35
CA ALA A 14 1.76 -8.59 20.14
C ALA A 14 1.39 -9.40 18.89
N VAL A 15 0.87 -8.71 17.88
CA VAL A 15 0.70 -9.23 16.52
C VAL A 15 1.70 -8.57 15.59
N MET A 16 2.41 -9.37 14.79
CA MET A 16 3.34 -8.90 13.78
C MET A 16 2.68 -8.91 12.40
N LEU A 17 2.65 -7.74 11.76
CA LEU A 17 2.11 -7.55 10.40
C LEU A 17 3.27 -7.33 9.45
N ALA A 18 3.24 -7.93 8.25
CA ALA A 18 4.20 -7.64 7.19
C ALA A 18 3.50 -7.27 5.89
N HIS A 19 3.89 -6.16 5.28
CA HIS A 19 3.46 -5.84 3.93
C HIS A 19 4.00 -6.87 2.93
N ASN A 20 3.27 -7.13 1.85
CA ASN A 20 3.67 -8.03 0.75
C ASN A 20 5.03 -7.70 0.11
N TYR A 21 5.56 -6.50 0.34
CA TYR A 21 6.87 -6.05 -0.17
C TYR A 21 8.02 -6.28 0.80
N GLN A 22 7.77 -6.81 2.00
CA GLN A 22 8.85 -7.14 2.93
C GLN A 22 9.73 -8.27 2.38
N PRO A 23 11.01 -8.37 2.79
CA PRO A 23 11.83 -9.54 2.49
C PRO A 23 11.18 -10.86 2.97
N PRO A 24 11.44 -12.00 2.28
CA PRO A 24 10.89 -13.31 2.66
C PRO A 24 11.06 -13.65 4.15
N GLU A 25 12.24 -13.39 4.70
CA GLU A 25 12.56 -13.67 6.11
C GLU A 25 11.74 -12.85 7.11
N ILE A 26 11.20 -11.70 6.69
CA ILE A 26 10.27 -10.89 7.49
C ILE A 26 8.83 -11.39 7.31
N GLN A 27 8.46 -11.75 6.07
CA GLN A 27 7.14 -12.33 5.78
C GLN A 27 6.92 -13.64 6.54
N ASP A 28 7.92 -14.53 6.60
CA ASP A 28 7.86 -15.81 7.33
C ASP A 28 7.73 -15.62 8.86
N LEU A 29 8.19 -14.47 9.37
CA LEU A 29 8.10 -14.10 10.77
C LEU A 29 6.76 -13.44 11.15
N ALA A 30 6.01 -12.93 10.18
CA ALA A 30 4.76 -12.25 10.46
C ALA A 30 3.67 -13.23 10.91
N ASP A 31 2.69 -12.71 11.64
CA ASP A 31 1.44 -13.41 11.93
C ASP A 31 0.41 -13.17 10.81
N MET A 32 0.50 -12.02 10.14
CA MET A 32 -0.32 -11.67 8.99
C MET A 32 0.50 -10.97 7.90
N CYS A 33 0.33 -11.42 6.66
CA CYS A 33 0.85 -10.76 5.46
C CYS A 33 -0.30 -10.25 4.59
N GLY A 34 -0.12 -9.11 3.93
CA GLY A 34 -1.14 -8.55 3.05
C GLY A 34 -0.87 -7.11 2.58
N ASP A 35 -1.94 -6.51 2.06
CA ASP A 35 -1.96 -5.12 1.61
C ASP A 35 -2.11 -4.16 2.79
N SER A 36 -1.69 -2.91 2.60
CA SER A 36 -1.45 -1.95 3.67
C SER A 36 -2.65 -1.72 4.60
N LEU A 37 -3.82 -1.38 4.05
CA LEU A 37 -5.01 -1.06 4.84
C LEU A 37 -5.67 -2.32 5.42
N GLU A 38 -5.73 -3.39 4.64
CA GLU A 38 -6.35 -4.65 5.06
C GLU A 38 -5.68 -5.21 6.31
N LEU A 39 -4.33 -5.13 6.37
CA LEU A 39 -3.56 -5.50 7.55
C LEU A 39 -3.98 -4.69 8.79
N SER A 40 -4.11 -3.37 8.66
CA SER A 40 -4.49 -2.51 9.78
C SER A 40 -5.92 -2.77 10.26
N ILE A 41 -6.86 -3.07 9.36
CA ILE A 41 -8.24 -3.46 9.72
C ILE A 41 -8.22 -4.78 10.49
N ARG A 42 -7.58 -5.81 9.92
CA ARG A 42 -7.51 -7.13 10.55
C ARG A 42 -6.82 -7.10 11.90
N ALA A 43 -5.79 -6.27 12.06
CA ALA A 43 -5.09 -6.12 13.33
C ALA A 43 -5.95 -5.42 14.40
N ALA A 44 -6.79 -4.47 14.00
CA ALA A 44 -7.74 -3.82 14.91
C ALA A 44 -8.72 -4.82 15.54
N ASP A 45 -9.13 -5.83 14.77
CA ASP A 45 -10.06 -6.89 15.20
C ASP A 45 -9.40 -7.99 16.07
N THR A 46 -8.10 -7.91 16.35
CA THR A 46 -7.41 -8.88 17.23
C THR A 46 -7.46 -8.49 18.71
N ASP A 47 -7.24 -9.46 19.59
CA ASP A 47 -7.05 -9.21 21.04
C ASP A 47 -5.62 -8.76 21.40
N ALA A 48 -4.75 -8.52 20.41
CA ALA A 48 -3.38 -8.09 20.64
C ALA A 48 -3.33 -6.67 21.24
N GLU A 49 -2.46 -6.44 22.22
CA GLU A 49 -2.23 -5.12 22.82
C GLU A 49 -1.22 -4.29 22.01
N VAL A 50 -0.34 -4.98 21.27
CA VAL A 50 0.76 -4.38 20.52
C VAL A 50 0.68 -4.83 19.06
N ILE A 51 0.85 -3.89 18.13
CA ILE A 51 0.99 -4.15 16.70
C ILE A 51 2.43 -3.82 16.31
N VAL A 52 3.19 -4.81 15.83
CA VAL A 52 4.48 -4.58 15.17
C VAL A 52 4.25 -4.52 13.67
N PHE A 53 4.33 -3.32 13.09
CA PHE A 53 4.04 -3.10 11.68
C PHE A 53 5.32 -3.11 10.86
N CYS A 54 5.60 -4.23 10.17
CA CYS A 54 6.70 -4.34 9.22
C CYS A 54 6.27 -3.83 7.85
N GLY A 55 6.36 -2.52 7.69
CA GLY A 55 5.98 -1.76 6.51
C GLY A 55 6.68 -0.41 6.52
N VAL A 56 5.96 0.63 6.11
CA VAL A 56 6.45 2.01 6.09
C VAL A 56 5.59 2.91 6.96
N HIS A 57 6.09 4.11 7.29
CA HIS A 57 5.54 5.00 8.32
C HIS A 57 4.03 5.25 8.21
N PHE A 58 3.51 5.63 7.03
CA PHE A 58 2.07 5.90 6.87
C PHE A 58 1.18 4.67 7.12
N MET A 59 1.71 3.46 6.98
CA MET A 59 0.98 2.22 7.25
C MET A 59 0.83 2.02 8.75
N ALA A 60 1.91 2.26 9.51
CA ALA A 60 1.88 2.28 10.97
C ALA A 60 0.96 3.40 11.50
N GLU A 61 0.94 4.58 10.86
CA GLU A 61 -0.05 5.63 11.17
C GLU A 61 -1.48 5.13 10.93
N SER A 62 -1.73 4.41 9.83
CA SER A 62 -3.05 3.86 9.51
C SER A 62 -3.49 2.80 10.53
N ALA A 63 -2.57 1.98 11.02
CA ALA A 63 -2.83 1.07 12.14
C ALA A 63 -3.14 1.85 13.43
N SER A 64 -2.42 2.93 13.72
CA SER A 64 -2.68 3.78 14.89
C SER A 64 -4.03 4.51 14.80
N ILE A 65 -4.47 4.89 13.58
CA ILE A 65 -5.78 5.49 13.33
C ILE A 65 -6.92 4.52 13.67
N LEU A 66 -6.79 3.27 13.20
CA LEU A 66 -7.81 2.22 13.35
C LEU A 66 -7.76 1.53 14.71
N SER A 67 -6.63 1.56 15.40
CA SER A 67 -6.42 0.93 16.71
C SER A 67 -5.90 1.94 17.74
N PRO A 68 -6.70 2.96 18.12
CA PRO A 68 -6.23 4.04 18.98
C PRO A 68 -5.74 3.54 20.35
N ASP A 69 -6.30 2.45 20.87
CA ASP A 69 -5.98 1.93 22.19
C ASP A 69 -4.80 0.93 22.19
N LYS A 70 -4.35 0.48 21.02
CA LYS A 70 -3.22 -0.45 20.88
C LYS A 70 -1.90 0.32 20.75
N THR A 71 -0.80 -0.29 21.20
CA THR A 71 0.54 0.24 20.94
C THR A 71 1.00 -0.19 19.56
N VAL A 72 1.17 0.75 18.63
CA VAL A 72 1.69 0.47 17.29
C VAL A 72 3.18 0.78 17.24
N LEU A 73 3.98 -0.18 16.81
CA LEU A 73 5.43 -0.07 16.69
C LEU A 73 5.86 -0.22 15.22
N LEU A 74 6.73 0.67 14.77
CA LEU A 74 7.45 0.58 13.51
C LEU A 74 8.92 0.23 13.82
N PRO A 75 9.41 -0.97 13.45
CA PRO A 75 10.75 -1.42 13.85
C PRO A 75 11.90 -0.51 13.37
N ARG A 76 11.69 0.21 12.28
CA ARG A 76 12.66 1.18 11.73
C ARG A 76 11.96 2.46 11.32
N SER A 77 12.23 3.54 12.05
CA SER A 77 11.66 4.86 11.78
C SER A 77 12.01 5.41 10.39
N GLU A 78 13.12 4.97 9.81
CA GLU A 78 13.57 5.35 8.48
C GLU A 78 12.82 4.64 7.35
N ALA A 79 11.93 3.69 7.65
CA ALA A 79 11.06 3.05 6.66
C ALA A 79 9.98 4.06 6.19
N GLY A 80 10.35 4.93 5.26
CA GLY A 80 9.51 5.99 4.72
C GLY A 80 8.75 5.58 3.45
N CYS A 81 8.13 6.56 2.79
CA CYS A 81 7.60 6.38 1.45
C CYS A 81 7.77 7.69 0.69
N PRO A 82 8.69 7.76 -0.29
CA PRO A 82 8.95 9.02 -1.01
C PRO A 82 7.70 9.64 -1.62
N MET A 83 6.72 8.83 -2.03
CA MET A 83 5.45 9.31 -2.56
C MET A 83 4.55 9.93 -1.47
N ALA A 84 4.49 9.35 -0.28
CA ALA A 84 3.76 9.95 0.83
C ALA A 84 4.40 11.29 1.25
N ASP A 85 5.73 11.41 1.12
CA ASP A 85 6.48 12.64 1.40
C ASP A 85 6.31 13.72 0.31
N MET A 86 5.72 13.39 -0.85
CA MET A 86 5.40 14.36 -1.92
C MET A 86 4.15 15.20 -1.62
N ILE A 87 3.47 14.98 -0.48
CA ILE A 87 2.30 15.74 -0.08
C ILE A 87 2.33 16.06 1.41
N THR A 88 1.99 17.31 1.77
CA THR A 88 1.79 17.73 3.16
C THR A 88 0.41 18.31 3.36
N ALA A 89 -0.04 18.40 4.61
CA ALA A 89 -1.32 19.00 4.95
C ALA A 89 -1.38 20.47 4.53
N GLU A 90 -0.30 21.23 4.72
CA GLU A 90 -0.18 22.64 4.34
C GLU A 90 -0.26 22.81 2.82
N ALA A 91 0.44 21.95 2.07
CA ALA A 91 0.44 21.98 0.62
C ALA A 91 -0.95 21.62 0.06
N LEU A 92 -1.62 20.62 0.63
CA LEU A 92 -3.00 20.27 0.26
C LEU A 92 -3.97 21.41 0.58
N GLN A 93 -3.87 22.04 1.74
CA GLN A 93 -4.70 23.20 2.08
C GLN A 93 -4.48 24.38 1.13
N ALA A 94 -3.23 24.68 0.77
CA ALA A 94 -2.92 25.71 -0.21
C ALA A 94 -3.58 25.38 -1.56
N ARG A 95 -3.43 24.13 -2.02
CA ARG A 95 -4.03 23.67 -3.27
C ARG A 95 -5.56 23.74 -3.28
N LYS A 96 -6.22 23.40 -2.17
CA LYS A 96 -7.69 23.52 -2.02
C LYS A 96 -8.18 24.97 -2.13
N ARG A 97 -7.35 25.98 -1.83
CA ARG A 97 -7.71 27.40 -1.99
C ARG A 97 -7.62 27.89 -3.43
N GLU A 98 -6.82 27.21 -4.26
CA GLU A 98 -6.64 27.53 -5.68
C GLU A 98 -7.71 26.89 -6.57
N LEU A 99 -8.33 25.80 -6.09
CA LEU A 99 -9.33 25.03 -6.80
C LEU A 99 -10.74 25.42 -6.32
N PRO A 100 -11.79 25.22 -7.16
CA PRO A 100 -13.17 25.22 -6.69
C PRO A 100 -13.36 24.25 -5.51
N ASP A 101 -14.36 24.50 -4.66
CA ASP A 101 -14.71 23.54 -3.62
C ASP A 101 -15.12 22.21 -4.25
N MET A 102 -14.40 21.14 -3.90
CA MET A 102 -14.56 19.83 -4.50
C MET A 102 -14.10 18.72 -3.53
N PRO A 103 -14.59 17.49 -3.70
CA PRO A 103 -14.11 16.36 -2.93
C PRO A 103 -12.61 16.12 -3.13
N VAL A 104 -11.93 15.74 -2.05
CA VAL A 104 -10.53 15.27 -2.08
C VAL A 104 -10.51 13.78 -1.80
N VAL A 105 -10.11 13.00 -2.80
CA VAL A 105 -9.86 11.56 -2.70
C VAL A 105 -8.37 11.34 -2.47
N THR A 106 -8.02 10.78 -1.33
CA THR A 106 -6.61 10.60 -0.96
C THR A 106 -6.26 9.13 -0.85
N TYR A 107 -5.28 8.70 -1.63
CA TYR A 107 -4.73 7.36 -1.53
C TYR A 107 -4.13 7.14 -0.14
N VAL A 108 -4.35 5.96 0.45
CA VAL A 108 -3.87 5.62 1.81
C VAL A 108 -2.35 5.76 1.97
N ASN A 109 -1.59 5.76 0.87
CA ASN A 109 -0.16 6.05 0.81
C ASN A 109 0.11 7.57 0.95
N SER A 110 -0.28 8.11 2.10
CA SER A 110 -0.21 9.53 2.46
C SER A 110 -0.10 9.69 3.97
N PRO A 111 0.43 10.79 4.51
CA PRO A 111 0.46 11.04 5.95
C PRO A 111 -0.94 11.14 6.58
N ALA A 112 -1.08 10.79 7.86
CA ALA A 112 -2.33 10.94 8.62
C ALA A 112 -2.90 12.37 8.59
N THR A 113 -2.03 13.38 8.59
CA THR A 113 -2.40 14.80 8.50
C THR A 113 -3.07 15.15 7.16
N VAL A 114 -2.68 14.48 6.07
CA VAL A 114 -3.32 14.64 4.75
C VAL A 114 -4.67 13.92 4.73
N LYS A 115 -4.74 12.70 5.28
CA LYS A 115 -6.02 11.97 5.43
C LYS A 115 -7.06 12.79 6.19
N ALA A 116 -6.65 13.49 7.26
CA ALA A 116 -7.51 14.37 8.05
C ALA A 116 -8.16 15.53 7.26
N LEU A 117 -7.59 15.93 6.13
CA LEU A 117 -8.11 16.99 5.28
C LEU A 117 -8.91 16.48 4.08
N SER A 118 -9.03 15.17 3.95
CA SER A 118 -9.58 14.48 2.79
C SER A 118 -11.07 14.19 2.96
N THR A 119 -11.80 14.19 1.85
CA THR A 119 -13.21 13.80 1.86
C THR A 119 -13.36 12.30 2.08
N ILE A 120 -12.52 11.50 1.41
CA ILE A 120 -12.54 10.04 1.49
C ILE A 120 -11.15 9.51 1.12
N CYS A 121 -10.73 8.40 1.72
CA CYS A 121 -9.53 7.72 1.30
C CYS A 121 -9.80 6.76 0.12
N CYS A 122 -8.76 6.29 -0.57
CA CYS A 122 -8.86 5.14 -1.47
C CYS A 122 -7.65 4.22 -1.33
N THR A 123 -7.72 3.04 -1.93
CA THR A 123 -6.59 2.13 -2.16
C THR A 123 -6.43 1.90 -3.67
N SER A 124 -5.34 1.26 -4.10
CA SER A 124 -5.20 0.82 -5.49
C SER A 124 -6.26 -0.19 -5.92
N ALA A 125 -6.95 -0.84 -4.97
CA ALA A 125 -7.98 -1.84 -5.24
C ALA A 125 -9.37 -1.23 -5.51
N ASN A 126 -9.69 -0.07 -4.92
CA ASN A 126 -11.03 0.53 -4.96
C ASN A 126 -11.06 2.00 -5.41
N ALA A 127 -9.97 2.53 -5.98
CA ALA A 127 -9.89 3.93 -6.41
C ALA A 127 -11.05 4.34 -7.34
N LEU A 128 -11.42 3.50 -8.31
CA LEU A 128 -12.54 3.78 -9.21
C LEU A 128 -13.88 3.77 -8.46
N GLU A 129 -14.12 2.78 -7.62
CA GLU A 129 -15.36 2.67 -6.82
C GLU A 129 -15.54 3.90 -5.90
N VAL A 130 -14.47 4.33 -5.24
CA VAL A 130 -14.45 5.53 -4.40
C VAL A 130 -14.79 6.77 -5.22
N VAL A 131 -14.16 6.94 -6.40
CA VAL A 131 -14.43 8.07 -7.29
C VAL A 131 -15.89 8.06 -7.76
N GLU A 132 -16.43 6.91 -8.15
CA GLU A 132 -17.81 6.78 -8.60
C GLU A 132 -18.84 7.04 -7.50
N SER A 133 -18.53 6.69 -6.24
CA SER A 133 -19.43 6.87 -5.10
C SER A 133 -19.74 8.33 -4.73
N LEU A 134 -18.89 9.27 -5.14
CA LEU A 134 -19.00 10.67 -4.74
C LEU A 134 -20.02 11.41 -5.62
N ASP A 135 -20.97 12.12 -5.01
CA ASP A 135 -21.90 12.99 -5.73
C ASP A 135 -21.21 14.30 -6.16
N ALA A 136 -20.31 14.22 -7.13
CA ALA A 136 -19.56 15.34 -7.71
C ALA A 136 -19.05 15.01 -9.12
N ASP A 137 -19.08 15.99 -10.02
CA ASP A 137 -18.57 15.89 -11.39
C ASP A 137 -17.05 16.07 -11.47
N GLU A 138 -16.46 16.83 -10.55
CA GLU A 138 -15.02 17.05 -10.46
C GLU A 138 -14.49 16.78 -9.05
N LEU A 139 -13.27 16.24 -8.95
CA LEU A 139 -12.61 15.95 -7.66
C LEU A 139 -11.08 16.03 -7.78
N LEU A 140 -10.39 16.15 -6.65
CA LEU A 140 -8.93 16.09 -6.55
C LEU A 140 -8.48 14.71 -6.05
N MET A 141 -7.60 14.04 -6.80
CA MET A 141 -6.92 12.82 -6.35
C MET A 141 -5.47 13.07 -5.93
N THR A 142 -5.07 12.52 -4.78
CA THR A 142 -3.73 12.68 -4.21
C THR A 142 -3.15 11.37 -3.64
N PRO A 143 -1.82 11.25 -3.45
CA PRO A 143 -0.78 12.03 -4.10
C PRO A 143 -0.34 11.44 -5.45
N ASP A 144 -0.75 10.21 -5.79
CA ASP A 144 -0.24 9.49 -6.96
C ASP A 144 -0.97 9.88 -8.25
N ARG A 145 -0.25 10.55 -9.16
CA ARG A 145 -0.78 10.99 -10.46
C ARG A 145 -1.09 9.83 -11.39
N ASN A 146 -0.39 8.70 -11.29
CA ASN A 146 -0.57 7.58 -12.20
C ASN A 146 -1.84 6.82 -11.84
N LEU A 147 -2.06 6.52 -10.55
CA LEU A 147 -3.32 5.99 -10.03
C LEU A 147 -4.50 6.88 -10.44
N ALA A 148 -4.33 8.20 -10.28
CA ALA A 148 -5.36 9.15 -10.65
C ALA A 148 -5.61 9.21 -12.18
N ARG A 149 -4.57 9.18 -13.02
CA ARG A 149 -4.71 9.08 -14.50
C ARG A 149 -5.38 7.77 -14.92
N ASN A 150 -4.98 6.65 -14.32
CA ASN A 150 -5.53 5.33 -14.61
C ASN A 150 -6.99 5.23 -14.17
N THR A 151 -7.36 5.90 -13.07
CA THR A 151 -8.75 6.02 -12.62
C THR A 151 -9.56 6.93 -13.57
N ALA A 152 -9.01 8.08 -13.96
CA ALA A 152 -9.66 9.05 -14.85
C ALA A 152 -10.01 8.46 -16.23
N LYS A 153 -9.25 7.48 -16.73
CA LYS A 153 -9.56 6.78 -17.99
C LYS A 153 -10.81 5.89 -17.91
N ARG A 154 -11.32 5.63 -16.70
CA ARG A 154 -12.40 4.66 -16.43
C ARG A 154 -13.67 5.29 -15.86
N THR A 155 -13.73 6.62 -15.81
CA THR A 155 -14.85 7.41 -15.31
C THR A 155 -15.08 8.61 -16.22
N ASP A 156 -16.32 9.11 -16.25
CA ASP A 156 -16.64 10.38 -16.91
C ASP A 156 -16.35 11.61 -16.01
N LYS A 157 -16.04 11.38 -14.73
CA LYS A 157 -15.73 12.46 -13.77
C LYS A 157 -14.37 13.09 -14.07
N LYS A 158 -14.27 14.40 -13.89
CA LYS A 158 -13.02 15.14 -14.06
C LYS A 158 -12.14 15.04 -12.82
N ILE A 159 -11.00 14.38 -12.98
CA ILE A 159 -10.03 14.18 -11.90
C ILE A 159 -8.89 15.18 -12.03
N HIS A 160 -8.80 16.10 -11.06
CA HIS A 160 -7.62 16.93 -10.84
C HIS A 160 -6.54 16.09 -10.15
N LEU A 161 -5.29 16.23 -10.60
CA LEU A 161 -4.18 15.39 -10.17
C LEU A 161 -3.25 16.16 -9.23
N TRP A 162 -2.77 15.50 -8.18
CA TRP A 162 -1.53 15.88 -7.50
C TRP A 162 -0.34 15.32 -8.27
N ASP A 163 0.72 16.11 -8.49
CA ASP A 163 1.91 15.65 -9.23
C ASP A 163 2.91 14.91 -8.33
N GLY A 164 2.44 13.87 -7.66
CA GLY A 164 3.27 12.88 -6.98
C GLY A 164 3.23 11.54 -7.72
N CYS A 165 4.14 10.63 -7.39
CA CYS A 165 4.13 9.27 -7.92
C CYS A 165 4.98 8.34 -7.05
N CYS A 166 4.64 7.05 -7.04
CA CYS A 166 5.56 6.03 -6.55
C CYS A 166 6.79 5.93 -7.49
N PRO A 167 8.02 6.21 -7.02
CA PRO A 167 9.19 6.19 -7.89
C PRO A 167 9.54 4.77 -8.38
N ILE A 168 9.06 3.72 -7.71
CA ILE A 168 9.33 2.34 -8.12
C ILE A 168 8.47 1.98 -9.33
N HIS A 169 7.17 2.19 -9.24
CA HIS A 169 6.24 1.92 -10.33
C HIS A 169 6.33 2.91 -11.48
N ASP A 170 6.62 4.18 -11.21
CA ASP A 170 6.80 5.19 -12.27
C ASP A 170 8.07 4.93 -13.11
N ARG A 171 9.08 4.24 -12.57
CA ARG A 171 10.30 3.90 -13.32
C ARG A 171 10.12 2.75 -14.30
N LEU A 172 9.09 1.92 -14.15
CA LEU A 172 8.81 0.83 -15.08
C LEU A 172 8.37 1.42 -16.42
N THR A 173 9.09 1.08 -17.49
CA THR A 173 8.78 1.58 -18.84
C THR A 173 8.14 0.50 -19.71
N ALA A 174 7.43 0.93 -20.75
CA ALA A 174 6.91 0.00 -21.77
C ALA A 174 8.01 -0.88 -22.38
N ALA A 175 9.21 -0.33 -22.60
CA ALA A 175 10.35 -1.08 -23.12
C ALA A 175 10.85 -2.18 -22.16
N ASP A 176 10.83 -1.93 -20.84
CA ASP A 176 11.15 -2.97 -19.85
C ASP A 176 10.13 -4.14 -19.95
N VAL A 177 8.83 -3.81 -20.07
CA VAL A 177 7.76 -4.81 -20.21
C VAL A 177 7.88 -5.59 -21.52
N GLU A 178 8.14 -4.91 -22.65
CA GLU A 178 8.37 -5.56 -23.95
C GLU A 178 9.53 -6.55 -23.91
N ALA A 179 10.63 -6.18 -23.25
CA ALA A 179 11.80 -7.04 -23.12
C ALA A 179 11.48 -8.33 -22.35
N VAL A 180 10.76 -8.24 -21.24
CA VAL A 180 10.39 -9.43 -20.44
C VAL A 180 9.32 -10.27 -21.15
N ARG A 181 8.32 -9.65 -21.80
CA ARG A 181 7.35 -10.37 -22.64
C ARG A 181 8.00 -11.11 -23.79
N LYS A 182 9.06 -10.56 -24.39
CA LYS A 182 9.82 -11.27 -25.44
C LYS A 182 10.54 -12.50 -24.89
N ALA A 183 11.01 -12.45 -23.65
CA ALA A 183 11.64 -13.60 -22.98
C ALA A 183 10.62 -14.64 -22.50
N HIS A 184 9.38 -14.21 -22.20
CA HIS A 184 8.30 -15.04 -21.66
C HIS A 184 6.98 -14.75 -22.41
N PRO A 185 6.85 -15.19 -23.68
CA PRO A 185 5.74 -14.81 -24.55
C PRO A 185 4.37 -15.32 -24.10
N ASP A 186 4.33 -16.41 -23.33
CA ASP A 186 3.11 -17.02 -22.82
C ASP A 186 2.72 -16.52 -21.41
N ALA A 187 3.53 -15.64 -20.82
CA ALA A 187 3.32 -15.15 -19.46
C ALA A 187 2.28 -14.01 -19.42
N VAL A 188 1.33 -14.13 -18.49
CA VAL A 188 0.31 -13.10 -18.24
C VAL A 188 0.93 -11.94 -17.47
N PHE A 189 0.85 -10.73 -18.01
CA PHE A 189 1.37 -9.52 -17.40
C PHE A 189 0.34 -8.86 -16.49
N MET A 190 0.63 -8.85 -15.19
CA MET A 190 -0.12 -8.09 -14.19
C MET A 190 0.66 -6.82 -13.82
N ALA A 191 -0.01 -5.66 -13.78
CA ALA A 191 0.63 -4.39 -13.42
C ALA A 191 -0.10 -3.70 -12.26
N HIS A 192 0.65 -3.02 -11.40
CA HIS A 192 0.05 -2.24 -10.32
C HIS A 192 -0.47 -0.89 -10.86
N PRO A 193 -1.65 -0.39 -10.45
CA PRO A 193 -2.21 0.88 -10.93
C PRO A 193 -1.38 2.15 -10.68
N GLU A 194 -0.29 2.06 -9.91
CA GLU A 194 0.70 3.14 -9.75
C GLU A 194 1.68 3.23 -10.94
N CYS A 195 1.71 2.22 -11.81
CA CYS A 195 2.48 2.24 -13.05
C CYS A 195 1.91 3.29 -14.02
N ARG A 196 2.79 3.78 -14.90
CA ARG A 196 2.40 4.77 -15.90
C ARG A 196 1.28 4.25 -16.82
N PRO A 197 0.43 5.14 -17.37
CA PRO A 197 -0.70 4.70 -18.19
C PRO A 197 -0.32 3.85 -19.39
N GLU A 198 0.82 4.12 -20.04
CA GLU A 198 1.33 3.31 -21.16
C GLU A 198 1.74 1.89 -20.74
N VAL A 199 2.15 1.68 -19.49
CA VAL A 199 2.43 0.34 -18.94
C VAL A 199 1.13 -0.38 -18.60
N ILE A 200 0.15 0.34 -18.05
CA ILE A 200 -1.17 -0.22 -17.76
C ILE A 200 -1.89 -0.67 -19.02
N GLU A 201 -1.75 0.05 -20.13
CA GLU A 201 -2.32 -0.33 -21.43
C GLU A 201 -1.76 -1.64 -21.99
N MET A 202 -0.54 -2.02 -21.58
CA MET A 202 0.08 -3.29 -21.95
C MET A 202 -0.32 -4.46 -21.03
N ALA A 203 -0.92 -4.17 -19.86
CA ALA A 203 -1.22 -5.16 -18.85
C ALA A 203 -2.46 -5.97 -19.20
N ASP A 204 -2.39 -7.29 -19.00
CA ASP A 204 -3.56 -8.17 -19.10
C ASP A 204 -4.48 -7.98 -17.89
N ALA A 205 -3.91 -7.56 -16.74
CA ALA A 205 -4.66 -7.18 -15.55
C ALA A 205 -3.96 -6.06 -14.77
N ALA A 206 -4.70 -4.99 -14.46
CA ALA A 206 -4.23 -3.89 -13.61
C ALA A 206 -4.87 -3.97 -12.21
N LEU A 207 -4.10 -4.40 -11.20
CA LEU A 207 -4.63 -4.86 -9.91
C LEU A 207 -3.76 -4.41 -8.72
N SER A 208 -4.36 -4.29 -7.52
CA SER A 208 -3.58 -4.19 -6.28
C SER A 208 -2.76 -5.45 -6.04
N THR A 209 -1.84 -5.43 -5.08
CA THR A 209 -1.02 -6.60 -4.70
C THR A 209 -1.85 -7.81 -4.26
N SER A 210 -2.83 -7.64 -3.36
CA SER A 210 -3.79 -8.71 -3.03
C SER A 210 -4.63 -9.12 -4.25
N GLY A 211 -4.99 -8.17 -5.12
CA GLY A 211 -5.68 -8.44 -6.38
C GLY A 211 -4.87 -9.35 -7.31
N MET A 212 -3.57 -9.09 -7.48
CA MET A 212 -2.66 -9.93 -8.26
C MET A 212 -2.55 -11.34 -7.67
N ILE A 213 -2.43 -11.46 -6.34
CA ILE A 213 -2.41 -12.76 -5.67
C ILE A 213 -3.71 -13.54 -5.92
N ARG A 214 -4.87 -12.88 -5.87
CA ARG A 214 -6.15 -13.53 -6.18
C ARG A 214 -6.23 -13.95 -7.64
N PHE A 215 -5.95 -13.02 -8.56
CA PHE A 215 -6.02 -13.25 -10.01
C PHE A 215 -5.09 -14.36 -10.47
N ALA A 216 -3.87 -14.47 -9.91
CA ALA A 216 -2.96 -15.56 -10.23
C ALA A 216 -3.55 -16.94 -9.88
N GLY A 217 -4.40 -17.05 -8.85
CA GLY A 217 -5.07 -18.30 -8.48
C GLY A 217 -6.31 -18.61 -9.32
N GLU A 218 -7.00 -17.58 -9.81
CA GLU A 218 -8.20 -17.70 -10.65
C GLU A 218 -7.87 -17.95 -12.13
N SER A 219 -6.68 -17.55 -12.58
CA SER A 219 -6.22 -17.73 -13.95
C SER A 219 -5.71 -19.16 -14.20
N ASP A 220 -5.95 -19.69 -15.39
CA ASP A 220 -5.39 -20.98 -15.87
C ASP A 220 -3.92 -20.87 -16.33
N ALA A 221 -3.37 -19.64 -16.44
CA ALA A 221 -1.99 -19.43 -16.86
C ALA A 221 -0.99 -20.01 -15.85
N THR A 222 0.14 -20.51 -16.34
CA THR A 222 1.23 -21.07 -15.53
C THR A 222 2.38 -20.09 -15.33
N GLU A 223 2.48 -19.05 -16.15
CA GLU A 223 3.54 -18.05 -16.13
C GLU A 223 2.96 -16.64 -16.02
N PHE A 224 3.58 -15.81 -15.19
CA PHE A 224 3.14 -14.44 -14.93
C PHE A 224 4.31 -13.48 -14.90
N ILE A 225 4.13 -12.30 -15.49
CA ILE A 225 5.03 -11.15 -15.32
C ILE A 225 4.41 -10.24 -14.26
N VAL A 226 5.18 -9.92 -13.22
CA VAL A 226 4.76 -9.15 -12.05
C VAL A 226 5.30 -7.73 -12.16
N GLY A 227 4.43 -6.82 -12.62
CA GLY A 227 4.65 -5.37 -12.74
C GLY A 227 4.38 -4.61 -11.45
N THR A 228 4.98 -5.08 -10.36
CA THR A 228 4.99 -4.41 -9.06
C THR A 228 6.30 -4.71 -8.33
N GLU A 229 6.45 -4.26 -7.09
CA GLU A 229 7.64 -4.52 -6.27
C GLU A 229 7.91 -6.04 -6.13
N VAL A 230 9.18 -6.44 -6.29
CA VAL A 230 9.58 -7.85 -6.40
C VAL A 230 9.27 -8.70 -5.16
N GLY A 231 9.05 -8.08 -4.00
CA GLY A 231 8.65 -8.77 -2.78
C GLY A 231 7.33 -9.52 -2.91
N LEU A 232 6.44 -9.09 -3.82
CA LEU A 232 5.17 -9.80 -4.10
C LEU A 232 5.39 -11.20 -4.72
N ILE A 233 6.52 -11.43 -5.38
CA ILE A 233 6.82 -12.74 -6.00
C ILE A 233 6.89 -13.83 -4.94
N TYR A 234 7.39 -13.53 -3.74
CA TYR A 234 7.49 -14.51 -2.66
C TYR A 234 6.12 -15.07 -2.21
N PRO A 235 5.13 -14.26 -1.78
CA PRO A 235 3.81 -14.78 -1.41
C PRO A 235 3.06 -15.40 -2.60
N LEU A 236 3.28 -14.92 -3.84
CA LEU A 236 2.75 -15.56 -5.05
C LEU A 236 3.28 -17.00 -5.21
N ALA A 237 4.59 -17.18 -5.11
CA ALA A 237 5.23 -18.49 -5.22
C ALA A 237 4.88 -19.44 -4.07
N GLN A 238 4.76 -18.92 -2.84
CA GLN A 238 4.29 -19.70 -1.68
C GLN A 238 2.86 -20.19 -1.87
N LYS A 239 1.97 -19.32 -2.37
CA LYS A 239 0.55 -19.66 -2.54
C LYS A 239 0.30 -20.56 -3.75
N TYR A 240 1.08 -20.41 -4.81
CA TYR A 240 0.92 -21.16 -6.06
C TYR A 240 2.25 -21.76 -6.56
N PRO A 241 2.77 -22.80 -5.89
CA PRO A 241 4.09 -23.37 -6.20
C PRO A 241 4.19 -24.03 -7.58
N GLY A 242 3.06 -24.30 -8.25
CA GLY A 242 3.00 -24.82 -9.63
C GLY A 242 3.05 -23.73 -10.71
N LYS A 243 3.12 -22.45 -10.34
CA LYS A 243 3.15 -21.30 -11.24
C LYS A 243 4.51 -20.60 -11.14
N THR A 244 4.93 -19.95 -12.23
CA THR A 244 6.19 -19.20 -12.29
C THR A 244 5.90 -17.71 -12.40
N PHE A 245 6.64 -16.91 -11.65
CA PHE A 245 6.46 -15.47 -11.52
C PHE A 245 7.78 -14.75 -11.85
N TYR A 246 7.76 -13.94 -12.90
CA TYR A 246 8.90 -13.16 -13.38
C TYR A 246 8.75 -11.70 -12.98
N PRO A 247 9.78 -11.02 -12.47
CA PRO A 247 9.71 -9.58 -12.25
C PRO A 247 9.64 -8.86 -13.60
N ALA A 248 8.82 -7.81 -13.71
CA ALA A 248 8.78 -6.98 -14.92
C ALA A 248 10.09 -6.20 -15.16
N SER A 249 10.86 -5.96 -14.09
CA SER A 249 12.19 -5.36 -14.15
C SER A 249 12.94 -5.61 -12.83
N ASP A 250 14.27 -5.67 -12.89
CA ASP A 250 15.18 -5.67 -11.73
C ASP A 250 15.13 -4.36 -10.92
N LYS A 251 14.58 -3.28 -11.51
CA LYS A 251 14.39 -1.97 -10.87
C LYS A 251 13.22 -1.94 -9.89
N MET A 252 12.38 -2.97 -9.85
CA MET A 252 11.15 -3.02 -9.03
C MET A 252 11.44 -3.35 -7.56
N ILE A 253 12.44 -2.70 -6.96
CA ILE A 253 12.84 -2.89 -5.57
C ILE A 253 12.62 -1.59 -4.82
N CYS A 254 11.77 -1.62 -3.79
CA CYS A 254 11.55 -0.47 -2.91
C CYS A 254 12.56 -0.49 -1.75
N PRO A 255 13.58 0.39 -1.70
CA PRO A 255 14.60 0.35 -0.65
C PRO A 255 14.01 0.54 0.74
N ASP A 256 13.03 1.44 0.90
CA ASP A 256 12.35 1.69 2.17
C ASP A 256 11.63 0.46 2.73
N MET A 257 11.11 -0.41 1.86
CA MET A 257 10.50 -1.68 2.29
C MET A 257 11.54 -2.72 2.73
N LYS A 258 12.82 -2.57 2.37
CA LYS A 258 13.91 -3.53 2.67
C LYS A 258 14.78 -3.12 3.85
N VAL A 259 14.55 -1.96 4.48
CA VAL A 259 15.40 -1.49 5.60
C VAL A 259 15.13 -2.22 6.92
N ILE A 260 13.98 -2.88 7.05
CA ILE A 260 13.59 -3.61 8.27
C ILE A 260 14.27 -4.99 8.28
N THR A 261 14.96 -5.30 9.36
CA THR A 261 15.61 -6.59 9.58
C THR A 261 15.02 -7.33 10.79
N PRO A 262 15.24 -8.66 10.93
CA PRO A 262 14.84 -9.39 12.13
C PRO A 262 15.46 -8.85 13.43
N LYS A 263 16.65 -8.25 13.35
CA LYS A 263 17.30 -7.63 14.50
C LYS A 263 16.53 -6.40 14.97
N ASP A 264 16.09 -5.57 14.02
CA ASP A 264 15.32 -4.36 14.33
C ASP A 264 13.99 -4.72 15.00
N ILE A 265 13.31 -5.77 14.52
CA ILE A 265 12.08 -6.29 15.13
C ILE A 265 12.33 -6.75 16.57
N LEU A 266 13.41 -7.50 16.81
CA LEU A 266 13.74 -7.97 18.14
C LEU A 266 14.02 -6.80 19.10
N THR A 267 14.84 -5.83 18.68
CA THR A 267 15.15 -4.62 19.47
C THR A 267 13.88 -3.82 19.76
N CYS A 268 13.04 -3.60 18.75
CA CYS A 268 11.76 -2.91 18.86
C CYS A 268 10.85 -3.57 19.92
N LEU A 269 10.73 -4.90 19.92
CA LEU A 269 9.93 -5.64 20.91
C LEU A 269 10.53 -5.63 22.33
N GLN A 270 11.86 -5.67 22.44
CA GLN A 270 12.57 -5.65 23.72
C GLN A 270 12.41 -4.30 24.41
N GLU A 271 12.61 -3.23 23.65
CA GLU A 271 12.63 -1.86 24.14
C GLU A 271 11.25 -1.18 24.08
N MET A 272 10.27 -1.79 23.41
CA MET A 272 9.00 -1.16 23.06
C MET A 272 9.20 0.18 22.32
N SER A 273 10.23 0.23 21.47
CA SER A 273 10.67 1.43 20.75
C SER A 273 10.03 1.52 19.36
N GLY A 274 10.09 2.71 18.75
CA GLY A 274 9.48 2.96 17.44
C GLY A 274 7.97 3.15 17.49
N GLN A 275 7.43 3.62 18.62
CA GLN A 275 6.00 3.83 18.78
C GLN A 275 5.49 4.91 17.80
N VAL A 276 4.45 4.55 17.03
CA VAL A 276 3.72 5.45 16.15
C VAL A 276 2.35 5.72 16.76
N LYS A 277 2.07 6.99 17.06
CA LYS A 277 0.80 7.43 17.61
C LYS A 277 0.33 8.68 16.88
N VAL A 278 -0.85 8.59 16.26
CA VAL A 278 -1.49 9.74 15.63
C VAL A 278 -2.28 10.51 16.71
N PRO A 279 -2.04 11.83 16.90
CA PRO A 279 -2.80 12.65 17.84
C PRO A 279 -4.30 12.68 17.52
N GLU A 280 -5.17 12.70 18.53
CA GLU A 280 -6.64 12.58 18.34
C GLU A 280 -7.22 13.64 17.40
N GLU A 281 -6.70 14.87 17.45
CA GLU A 281 -7.11 15.98 16.59
C GLU A 281 -6.85 15.72 15.09
N ILE A 282 -5.89 14.86 14.76
CA ILE A 282 -5.62 14.37 13.40
C ILE A 282 -6.33 13.04 13.17
N ARG A 283 -6.31 12.16 14.17
CA ARG A 283 -6.80 10.79 14.08
C ARG A 283 -8.29 10.73 13.77
N VAL A 284 -9.11 11.49 14.50
CA VAL A 284 -10.58 11.47 14.34
C VAL A 284 -11.01 11.86 12.92
N PRO A 285 -10.56 12.99 12.34
CA PRO A 285 -10.90 13.32 10.96
C PRO A 285 -10.26 12.36 9.93
N ALA A 286 -9.04 11.87 10.16
CA ALA A 286 -8.42 10.88 9.29
C ALA A 286 -9.20 9.54 9.29
N LEU A 287 -9.66 9.10 10.46
CA LEU A 287 -10.52 7.93 10.62
C LEU A 287 -11.80 8.10 9.83
N ALA A 288 -12.46 9.26 9.91
CA ALA A 288 -13.68 9.51 9.14
C ALA A 288 -13.47 9.35 7.62
N ALA A 289 -12.34 9.81 7.08
CA ALA A 289 -12.00 9.62 5.67
C ALA A 289 -11.73 8.14 5.31
N VAL A 290 -11.09 7.40 6.22
CA VAL A 290 -10.80 5.96 6.05
C VAL A 290 -12.08 5.12 6.19
N GLU A 291 -12.95 5.40 7.15
CA GLU A 291 -14.20 4.67 7.38
C GLU A 291 -15.18 4.87 6.22
N ARG A 292 -15.26 6.07 5.64
CA ARG A 292 -16.06 6.31 4.43
C ARG A 292 -15.65 5.40 3.28
N MET A 293 -14.34 5.18 3.10
CA MET A 293 -13.81 4.26 2.09
C MET A 293 -14.15 2.80 2.43
N ILE A 294 -13.94 2.38 3.68
CA ILE A 294 -14.22 1.01 4.13
C ILE A 294 -15.71 0.68 3.99
N ALA A 295 -16.59 1.65 4.23
CA ALA A 295 -18.03 1.48 4.14
C ALA A 295 -18.54 1.19 2.71
N LEU A 296 -17.76 1.50 1.67
CA LEU A 296 -18.12 1.17 0.28
C LEU A 296 -17.96 -0.32 -0.02
N SER A 297 -17.00 -0.98 0.62
CA SER A 297 -16.68 -2.39 0.39
C SER A 297 -17.43 -3.35 1.33
N ARG A 298 -18.45 -2.86 2.06
CA ARG A 298 -19.28 -3.63 3.01
C ARG A 298 -20.68 -3.92 2.45
#